data_AF-A0A2S3Z5R8-F1
#
_entry.id   AF-A0A2S3Z5R8-F1
#
_cell.length_a   1.000
_cell.length_b   1.000
_cell.length_c   1.000
_cell.angle_alpha   90.00
_cell.angle_beta   90.00
_cell.angle_gamma   90.00
#
_symmetry.space_group_name_H-M   'P 1'
#
loop_
_entity.id
_entity.type
_entity.pdbx_description
1 polymer ?
#
loop_
_entity_poly.entity_id
_entity_poly.type
_entity_poly.pdbx_seq_one_letter_code
_entity_poly.pdbx_strand_id
1 'polypeptide(L)'
;MLATYSIGVERLMKLALGTAAVSRGEGWPANMGYTREGWGHALDEMDARLRDLLREAVASGSWEHKRLLETWVCTLDNDPVWSAAIQTFRNYADAGRYHHLDQIRGGTVRSRSSHEMWDEVEKVAIASDAELSDQYQRVLEGGDFDAFELLLRGAVADSIKRWVSIICLFGFHGVLGEDWRVIGADALPDDALPVRSLPECE
;
A
#
# COMPACT_ATOMS: atom_id res chain seq x y z
N MET A 1 10.42 -6.78 -8.08
CA MET A 1 9.59 -6.42 -6.90
C MET A 1 8.44 -5.49 -7.28
N LEU A 2 8.71 -4.34 -7.89
CA LEU A 2 7.71 -3.29 -8.15
C LEU A 2 6.46 -3.77 -8.92
N ALA A 3 6.64 -4.60 -9.96
CA ALA A 3 5.53 -5.21 -10.70
C ALA A 3 4.63 -6.11 -9.83
N THR A 4 5.24 -6.97 -9.01
CA THR A 4 4.52 -7.91 -8.15
C THR A 4 3.73 -7.18 -7.07
N TYR A 5 4.35 -6.19 -6.41
CA TYR A 5 3.68 -5.39 -5.39
C TYR A 5 2.55 -4.55 -5.99
N SER A 6 2.79 -3.86 -7.11
CA SER A 6 1.78 -3.06 -7.79
C SER A 6 0.56 -3.90 -8.18
N ILE A 7 0.75 -5.07 -8.80
CA ILE A 7 -0.36 -5.96 -9.19
C ILE A 7 -1.05 -6.56 -7.96
N GLY A 8 -0.31 -6.97 -6.95
CA GLY A 8 -0.86 -7.57 -5.72
C GLY A 8 -1.74 -6.59 -4.96
N VAL A 9 -1.23 -5.37 -4.71
CA VAL A 9 -1.95 -4.27 -4.06
C VAL A 9 -3.19 -3.89 -4.86
N GLU A 10 -3.06 -3.71 -6.19
CA GLU A 10 -4.20 -3.38 -7.07
C GLU A 10 -5.33 -4.41 -6.94
N ARG A 11 -4.98 -5.71 -6.98
CA ARG A 11 -5.96 -6.80 -6.84
C ARG A 11 -6.60 -6.84 -5.47
N LEU A 12 -5.82 -6.63 -4.40
CA LEU A 12 -6.36 -6.62 -3.04
C LEU A 12 -7.33 -5.46 -2.84
N MET A 13 -6.99 -4.26 -3.31
CA MET A 13 -7.89 -3.09 -3.24
C MET A 13 -9.19 -3.31 -4.00
N LYS A 14 -9.11 -3.88 -5.22
CA LYS A 14 -10.30 -4.22 -6.01
C LYS A 14 -11.17 -5.26 -5.28
N LEU A 15 -10.56 -6.27 -4.68
CA LEU A 15 -11.32 -7.27 -3.94
C LEU A 15 -11.99 -6.64 -2.70
N ALA A 16 -11.27 -5.83 -1.92
CA ALA A 16 -11.77 -5.18 -0.72
C ALA A 16 -12.93 -4.21 -1.01
N LEU A 17 -12.74 -3.30 -1.96
CA LEU A 17 -13.77 -2.33 -2.35
C LEU A 17 -14.98 -3.03 -3.01
N GLY A 18 -14.74 -4.09 -3.78
CA GLY A 18 -15.79 -4.77 -4.55
C GLY A 18 -16.68 -5.61 -3.66
N THR A 19 -16.08 -6.34 -2.73
CA THR A 19 -16.81 -7.12 -1.72
C THR A 19 -17.56 -6.22 -0.75
N ALA A 20 -16.97 -5.10 -0.31
CA ALA A 20 -17.67 -4.12 0.51
C ALA A 20 -18.93 -3.54 -0.19
N ALA A 21 -18.84 -3.23 -1.49
CA ALA A 21 -19.98 -2.76 -2.26
C ALA A 21 -21.08 -3.86 -2.40
N VAL A 22 -20.68 -5.10 -2.67
CA VAL A 22 -21.60 -6.26 -2.73
C VAL A 22 -22.31 -6.48 -1.40
N SER A 23 -21.57 -6.45 -0.28
CA SER A 23 -22.15 -6.59 1.07
C SER A 23 -23.13 -5.46 1.42
N ARG A 24 -23.03 -4.28 0.80
CA ARG A 24 -24.00 -3.17 0.93
C ARG A 24 -25.19 -3.27 -0.03
N GLY A 25 -25.24 -4.29 -0.89
CA GLY A 25 -26.29 -4.47 -1.90
C GLY A 25 -26.14 -3.57 -3.14
N GLU A 26 -24.97 -2.93 -3.32
CA GLU A 26 -24.68 -2.04 -4.46
C GLU A 26 -24.29 -2.83 -5.72
N GLY A 27 -23.93 -4.12 -5.56
CA GLY A 27 -23.34 -4.94 -6.61
C GLY A 27 -21.85 -4.63 -6.84
N TRP A 28 -21.24 -5.31 -7.80
CA TRP A 28 -19.82 -5.09 -8.12
C TRP A 28 -19.64 -3.73 -8.83
N PRO A 29 -18.68 -2.87 -8.42
CA PRO A 29 -18.52 -1.54 -9.01
C PRO A 29 -18.19 -1.59 -10.52
N ALA A 30 -19.02 -0.92 -11.32
CA ALA A 30 -18.90 -0.93 -12.78
C ALA A 30 -17.57 -0.34 -13.30
N ASN A 31 -16.96 0.54 -12.52
CA ASN A 31 -15.71 1.23 -12.83
C ASN A 31 -14.45 0.53 -12.29
N MET A 32 -14.56 -0.66 -11.68
CA MET A 32 -13.38 -1.45 -11.30
C MET A 32 -12.62 -2.08 -12.47
N GLY A 33 -13.22 -2.05 -13.67
CA GLY A 33 -12.65 -2.65 -14.88
C GLY A 33 -11.45 -1.90 -15.47
N TYR A 34 -10.88 -2.50 -16.51
CA TYR A 34 -9.72 -2.04 -17.31
C TYR A 34 -9.99 -0.83 -18.22
N THR A 35 -11.03 -0.04 -17.97
CA THR A 35 -11.31 1.10 -18.84
C THR A 35 -10.40 2.26 -18.50
N ARG A 36 -10.01 3.03 -19.53
CA ARG A 36 -9.19 4.25 -19.44
C ARG A 36 -9.78 5.33 -18.53
N GLU A 37 -11.05 5.17 -18.14
CA GLU A 37 -11.86 6.03 -17.28
C GLU A 37 -12.28 5.33 -15.96
N GLY A 38 -11.84 4.08 -15.74
CA GLY A 38 -12.13 3.30 -14.54
C GLY A 38 -10.98 3.34 -13.53
N TRP A 39 -11.23 2.81 -12.32
CA TRP A 39 -10.23 2.66 -11.26
C TRP A 39 -9.23 1.53 -11.54
N GLY A 40 -9.26 0.94 -12.74
CA GLY A 40 -8.47 -0.22 -13.12
C GLY A 40 -6.98 -0.10 -12.77
N HIS A 41 -6.39 1.09 -12.83
CA HIS A 41 -4.98 1.36 -12.51
C HIS A 41 -4.77 2.56 -11.58
N ALA A 42 -5.84 3.14 -11.04
CA ALA A 42 -5.77 4.33 -10.17
C ALA A 42 -5.57 3.91 -8.70
N LEU A 43 -4.39 3.35 -8.40
CA LEU A 43 -4.09 2.70 -7.13
C LEU A 43 -4.22 3.63 -5.90
N ASP A 44 -3.74 4.87 -6.01
CA ASP A 44 -3.91 5.93 -5.00
C ASP A 44 -5.37 6.35 -4.80
N GLU A 45 -6.18 6.42 -5.86
CA GLU A 45 -7.61 6.72 -5.74
C GLU A 45 -8.36 5.56 -5.07
N MET A 46 -7.98 4.32 -5.37
CA MET A 46 -8.52 3.14 -4.68
C MET A 46 -8.10 3.10 -3.21
N ASP A 47 -6.85 3.42 -2.90
CA ASP A 47 -6.34 3.53 -1.53
C ASP A 47 -7.11 4.60 -0.74
N ALA A 48 -7.26 5.81 -1.29
CA ALA A 48 -8.01 6.89 -0.65
C ALA A 48 -9.45 6.47 -0.34
N ARG A 49 -10.16 5.88 -1.31
CA ARG A 49 -11.53 5.38 -1.12
C ARG A 49 -11.62 4.28 -0.06
N LEU A 50 -10.68 3.35 -0.07
CA LEU A 50 -10.64 2.27 0.89
C LEU A 50 -10.44 2.81 2.31
N ARG A 51 -9.51 3.77 2.48
CA ARG A 51 -9.27 4.42 3.77
C ARG A 51 -10.45 5.27 4.24
N ASP A 52 -11.11 6.00 3.33
CA ASP A 52 -12.32 6.77 3.65
C ASP A 52 -13.44 5.83 4.15
N LEU A 53 -13.65 4.72 3.45
CA LEU A 53 -14.62 3.69 3.84
C LEU A 53 -14.29 3.12 5.22
N LEU A 54 -13.02 2.79 5.49
CA LEU A 54 -12.58 2.31 6.80
C LEU A 54 -12.80 3.36 7.90
N ARG A 55 -12.43 4.62 7.64
CA ARG A 55 -12.65 5.74 8.57
C ARG A 55 -14.12 5.89 8.94
N GLU A 56 -15.00 5.92 7.93
CA GLU A 56 -16.45 6.04 8.12
C GLU A 56 -17.04 4.85 8.88
N ALA A 57 -16.64 3.63 8.53
CA ALA A 57 -17.12 2.41 9.18
C ALA A 57 -16.67 2.32 10.65
N VAL A 58 -15.42 2.66 10.96
CA VAL A 58 -14.89 2.70 12.33
C VAL A 58 -15.58 3.79 13.15
N ALA A 59 -15.76 4.99 12.58
CA ALA A 59 -16.39 6.11 13.27
C ALA A 59 -17.86 5.83 13.64
N SER A 60 -18.63 5.31 12.68
CA SER A 60 -20.08 5.07 12.82
C SER A 60 -20.44 3.76 13.52
N GLY A 61 -19.59 2.75 13.45
CA GLY A 61 -19.86 1.42 14.01
C GLY A 61 -19.59 1.29 15.51
N SER A 62 -20.26 0.32 16.12
CA SER A 62 -20.03 -0.14 17.49
C SER A 62 -19.24 -1.45 17.45
N TRP A 63 -17.91 -1.32 17.48
CA TRP A 63 -16.98 -2.44 17.33
C TRP A 63 -16.41 -2.86 18.70
N GLU A 64 -16.31 -4.16 18.95
CA GLU A 64 -15.74 -4.71 20.19
C GLU A 64 -14.32 -4.18 20.47
N HIS A 65 -13.52 -4.01 19.41
CA HIS A 65 -12.15 -3.51 19.48
C HIS A 65 -11.98 -2.13 18.83
N LYS A 66 -12.97 -1.22 18.97
CA LYS A 66 -12.97 0.09 18.30
C LYS A 66 -11.67 0.87 18.44
N ARG A 67 -11.06 0.92 19.64
CA ARG A 67 -9.79 1.63 19.85
C ARG A 67 -8.66 1.05 18.99
N LEU A 68 -8.54 -0.27 18.89
CA LEU A 68 -7.53 -0.92 18.05
C LEU A 68 -7.75 -0.59 16.56
N LEU A 69 -9.00 -0.56 16.12
CA LEU A 69 -9.35 -0.17 14.75
C LEU A 69 -8.98 1.30 14.46
N GLU A 70 -9.19 2.19 15.44
CA GLU A 70 -8.78 3.61 15.35
C GLU A 70 -7.25 3.75 15.25
N THR A 71 -6.46 2.95 16.00
CA THR A 71 -5.00 2.99 15.89
C THR A 71 -4.51 2.49 14.53
N TRP A 72 -5.20 1.52 13.91
CA TRP A 72 -4.89 1.07 12.55
C TRP A 72 -5.26 2.09 11.48
N VAL A 73 -6.41 2.78 11.62
CA VAL A 73 -6.75 3.92 10.75
C VAL A 73 -5.65 4.98 10.82
N CYS A 74 -5.28 5.39 12.02
CA CYS A 74 -4.20 6.37 12.22
C CYS A 74 -2.88 5.90 11.60
N THR A 75 -2.56 4.61 11.75
CA THR A 75 -1.34 4.01 11.19
C THR A 75 -1.32 4.07 9.67
N LEU A 76 -2.43 3.75 9.00
CA LEU A 76 -2.53 3.86 7.55
C LEU A 76 -2.36 5.32 7.10
N ASP A 77 -3.01 6.26 7.79
CA ASP A 77 -3.02 7.68 7.43
C ASP A 77 -1.65 8.35 7.63
N ASN A 78 -0.81 7.83 8.53
CA ASN A 78 0.48 8.43 8.87
C ASN A 78 1.70 7.64 8.36
N ASP A 79 1.55 6.52 7.66
CA ASP A 79 2.70 5.78 7.09
C ASP A 79 3.28 6.50 5.85
N PRO A 80 4.45 7.17 5.98
CA PRO A 80 5.01 7.96 4.88
C PRO A 80 5.60 7.07 3.78
N VAL A 81 6.10 5.89 4.15
CA VAL A 81 6.71 4.92 3.22
C VAL A 81 5.62 4.34 2.33
N TRP A 82 4.47 3.98 2.91
CA TRP A 82 3.33 3.51 2.13
C TRP A 82 2.81 4.60 1.19
N SER A 83 2.73 5.86 1.65
CA SER A 83 2.31 7.00 0.83
C SER A 83 3.22 7.18 -0.41
N ALA A 84 4.54 7.04 -0.24
CA ALA A 84 5.47 7.06 -1.37
C ALA A 84 5.32 5.81 -2.27
N ALA A 85 5.13 4.63 -1.67
CA ALA A 85 4.98 3.37 -2.39
C ALA A 85 3.73 3.35 -3.27
N ILE A 86 2.58 3.82 -2.79
CA ILE A 86 1.33 3.80 -3.56
C ILE A 86 1.39 4.73 -4.78
N GLN A 87 2.01 5.90 -4.64
CA GLN A 87 2.27 6.80 -5.77
C GLN A 87 3.21 6.16 -6.80
N THR A 88 4.24 5.46 -6.32
CA THR A 88 5.16 4.70 -7.18
C THR A 88 4.43 3.59 -7.93
N PHE A 89 3.53 2.85 -7.28
CA PHE A 89 2.75 1.81 -7.93
C PHE A 89 1.77 2.38 -8.95
N ARG A 90 1.11 3.52 -8.68
CA ARG A 90 0.27 4.23 -9.67
C ARG A 90 1.10 4.60 -10.89
N ASN A 91 2.24 5.26 -10.70
CA ASN A 91 3.08 5.73 -11.80
C ASN A 91 3.63 4.57 -12.65
N TYR A 92 3.98 3.45 -12.00
CA TYR A 92 4.37 2.23 -12.69
C TYR A 92 3.23 1.63 -13.52
N ALA A 93 2.02 1.57 -12.94
CA ALA A 93 0.84 1.05 -13.59
C ALA A 93 0.36 1.94 -14.75
N ASP A 94 0.54 3.25 -14.68
CA ASP A 94 0.10 4.16 -15.76
C ASP A 94 1.09 4.16 -16.94
N ALA A 95 2.36 4.46 -16.66
CA ALA A 95 3.34 4.72 -17.71
C ALA A 95 4.72 4.08 -17.47
N GLY A 96 5.09 3.79 -16.23
CA GLY A 96 6.43 3.30 -15.87
C GLY A 96 6.76 1.93 -16.47
N ARG A 97 5.77 1.03 -16.58
CA ARG A 97 5.97 -0.33 -17.16
C ARG A 97 6.37 -0.34 -18.64
N TYR A 98 6.12 0.76 -19.37
CA TYR A 98 6.48 0.90 -20.79
C TYR A 98 7.67 1.81 -21.02
N HIS A 99 8.22 2.43 -19.98
CA HIS A 99 9.27 3.46 -20.09
C HIS A 99 10.43 3.06 -21.02
N HIS A 100 11.05 1.90 -20.79
CA HIS A 100 12.16 1.44 -21.64
C HIS A 100 11.72 0.98 -23.03
N LEU A 101 10.47 0.51 -23.18
CA LEU A 101 9.93 0.15 -24.50
C LEU A 101 9.68 1.40 -25.35
N ASP A 102 9.19 2.48 -24.74
CA ASP A 102 8.99 3.77 -25.40
C ASP A 102 10.33 4.43 -25.78
N GLN A 103 11.38 4.24 -24.95
CA GLN A 103 12.75 4.66 -25.28
C GLN A 103 13.27 3.94 -26.53
N ILE A 104 13.14 2.61 -26.59
CA ILE A 104 13.59 1.81 -27.73
C ILE A 104 12.83 2.19 -29.01
N ARG A 105 11.56 2.57 -28.89
CA ARG A 105 10.73 3.01 -30.02
C ARG A 105 11.16 4.37 -30.59
N GLY A 106 12.08 5.09 -29.94
CA GLY A 106 12.59 6.38 -30.40
C GLY A 106 11.63 7.55 -30.17
N GLY A 107 10.61 7.36 -29.31
CA GLY A 107 9.68 8.43 -28.92
C GLY A 107 10.24 9.29 -27.79
N THR A 108 9.68 10.50 -27.60
CA THR A 108 9.95 11.30 -26.41
C THR A 108 9.32 10.62 -25.19
N VAL A 109 10.14 10.09 -24.30
CA VAL A 109 9.68 9.47 -23.05
C VAL A 109 9.52 10.56 -21.99
N ARG A 110 8.28 10.74 -21.51
CA ARG A 110 7.93 11.70 -20.44
C ARG A 110 7.71 11.03 -19.10
N SER A 111 7.59 9.71 -19.08
CA SER A 111 7.49 8.92 -17.84
C SER A 111 8.85 8.82 -17.18
N ARG A 112 8.86 8.80 -15.85
CA ARG A 112 10.06 8.46 -15.07
C ARG A 112 10.40 6.98 -15.24
N SER A 113 11.65 6.61 -15.02
CA SER A 113 12.05 5.20 -14.94
C SER A 113 11.52 4.57 -13.66
N SER A 114 11.33 3.24 -13.66
CA SER A 114 10.92 2.53 -12.44
C SER A 114 11.96 2.65 -11.32
N HIS A 115 13.24 2.81 -11.67
CA HIS A 115 14.32 3.03 -10.72
C HIS A 115 14.18 4.39 -10.02
N GLU A 116 14.00 5.47 -10.78
CA GLU A 116 13.82 6.82 -10.20
C GLU A 116 12.56 6.93 -9.33
N MET A 117 11.51 6.17 -9.62
CA MET A 117 10.32 6.13 -8.77
C MET A 117 10.61 5.37 -7.47
N TRP A 118 11.32 4.24 -7.55
CA TRP A 118 11.63 3.42 -6.37
C TRP A 118 12.64 4.09 -5.42
N ASP A 119 13.60 4.84 -5.97
CA ASP A 119 14.57 5.65 -5.21
C ASP A 119 13.88 6.68 -4.28
N GLU A 120 12.70 7.19 -4.66
CA GLU A 120 11.92 8.07 -3.77
C GLU A 120 11.36 7.33 -2.56
N VAL A 121 10.87 6.10 -2.76
CA VAL A 121 10.37 5.26 -1.65
C VAL A 121 11.49 4.98 -0.66
N GLU A 122 12.68 4.65 -1.17
CA GLU A 122 13.87 4.39 -0.37
C GLU A 122 14.33 5.63 0.40
N LYS A 123 14.36 6.80 -0.25
CA LYS A 123 14.67 8.08 0.42
C LYS A 123 13.68 8.42 1.52
N VAL A 124 12.39 8.20 1.30
CA VAL A 124 11.36 8.42 2.33
C VAL A 124 11.53 7.45 3.49
N ALA A 125 11.84 6.18 3.23
CA ALA A 125 12.12 5.20 4.28
C ALA A 125 13.33 5.62 5.14
N ILE A 126 14.43 6.05 4.51
CA ILE A 126 15.63 6.55 5.21
C ILE A 126 15.29 7.78 6.05
N ALA A 127 14.51 8.72 5.53
CA ALA A 127 14.17 9.95 6.23
C ALA A 127 13.18 9.75 7.39
N SER A 128 12.40 8.66 7.37
CA SER A 128 11.34 8.39 8.35
C SER A 128 11.80 7.51 9.52
N ASP A 129 13.02 6.96 9.46
CA ASP A 129 13.57 6.06 10.46
C ASP A 129 14.98 6.51 10.85
N ALA A 130 15.17 6.83 12.14
CA ALA A 130 16.43 7.34 12.66
C ALA A 130 17.56 6.30 12.56
N GLU A 131 17.27 5.01 12.76
CA GLU A 131 18.26 3.95 12.63
C GLU A 131 18.71 3.80 11.17
N LEU A 132 17.78 3.81 10.22
CA LEU A 132 18.13 3.78 8.79
C LEU A 132 18.93 5.01 8.36
N SER A 133 18.54 6.19 8.83
CA SER A 133 19.28 7.43 8.55
C SER A 133 20.71 7.36 9.06
N ASP A 134 20.91 6.90 10.30
CA ASP A 134 22.24 6.73 10.90
C ASP A 134 23.09 5.70 10.12
N GLN A 135 22.50 4.57 9.72
CA GLN A 135 23.20 3.56 8.92
C GLN A 135 23.54 4.10 7.51
N TYR A 136 22.64 4.88 6.91
CA TYR A 136 22.90 5.52 5.63
C TYR A 136 24.08 6.49 5.70
N GLN A 137 24.19 7.29 6.77
CA GLN A 137 25.35 8.15 6.97
C GLN A 137 26.65 7.35 7.09
N ARG A 138 26.64 6.23 7.83
CA ARG A 138 27.83 5.35 7.93
C ARG A 138 28.24 4.79 6.57
N VAL A 139 27.29 4.43 5.71
CA VAL A 139 27.57 3.98 4.34
C VAL A 139 28.23 5.08 3.53
N LEU A 140 27.75 6.33 3.62
CA LEU A 140 28.37 7.49 2.96
C LEU A 140 29.82 7.73 3.43
N GLU A 141 30.12 7.37 4.68
CA GLU A 141 31.45 7.42 5.29
C GLU A 141 32.33 6.19 4.97
N GLY A 142 31.85 5.27 4.13
CA GLY A 142 32.59 4.07 3.69
C GLY A 142 32.30 2.80 4.52
N GLY A 143 31.19 2.79 5.26
CA GLY A 143 30.67 1.62 5.97
C GLY A 143 30.09 0.52 5.08
N ASP A 144 29.63 -0.57 5.71
CA ASP A 144 29.08 -1.74 5.02
C ASP A 144 27.73 -1.44 4.35
N PHE A 145 27.68 -1.57 3.02
CA PHE A 145 26.48 -1.35 2.23
C PHE A 145 25.47 -2.49 2.36
N ASP A 146 25.91 -3.74 2.53
CA ASP A 146 25.02 -4.91 2.47
C ASP A 146 24.07 -4.92 3.69
N ALA A 147 24.59 -4.60 4.87
CA ALA A 147 23.79 -4.47 6.08
C ALA A 147 22.74 -3.36 5.97
N PHE A 148 23.12 -2.20 5.42
CA PHE A 148 22.20 -1.09 5.17
C PHE A 148 21.13 -1.45 4.14
N GLU A 149 21.52 -2.07 3.02
CA GLU A 149 20.60 -2.48 1.95
C GLU A 149 19.53 -3.46 2.48
N LEU A 150 19.93 -4.40 3.33
CA LEU A 150 19.00 -5.35 3.95
C LEU A 150 17.99 -4.64 4.87
N LEU A 151 18.46 -3.72 5.71
CA LEU A 151 17.59 -2.94 6.60
C LEU A 151 16.60 -2.07 5.81
N LEU A 152 17.08 -1.37 4.79
CA LEU A 152 16.26 -0.53 3.93
C LEU A 152 15.16 -1.33 3.23
N ARG A 153 15.52 -2.48 2.63
CA ARG A 153 14.54 -3.38 2.00
C ARG A 153 13.52 -3.91 3.00
N GLY A 154 13.97 -4.24 4.21
CA GLY A 154 13.10 -4.65 5.31
C GLY A 154 12.06 -3.58 5.64
N ALA A 155 12.49 -2.34 5.86
CA ALA A 155 11.59 -1.24 6.22
C ALA A 155 10.52 -0.95 5.15
N VAL A 156 10.90 -0.95 3.88
CA VAL A 156 9.94 -0.77 2.77
C VAL A 156 8.97 -1.96 2.69
N ALA A 157 9.47 -3.19 2.82
CA ALA A 157 8.63 -4.39 2.81
C ALA A 157 7.66 -4.40 3.99
N ASP A 158 8.10 -4.01 5.18
CA ASP A 158 7.31 -3.97 6.40
C ASP A 158 6.15 -2.97 6.29
N SER A 159 6.38 -1.79 5.69
CA SER A 159 5.33 -0.81 5.42
C SER A 159 4.24 -1.38 4.49
N ILE A 160 4.64 -2.02 3.39
CA ILE A 160 3.70 -2.65 2.45
C ILE A 160 2.93 -3.80 3.11
N LYS A 161 3.62 -4.67 3.86
CA LYS A 161 3.01 -5.79 4.59
C LYS A 161 2.07 -5.31 5.69
N ARG A 162 2.41 -4.23 6.40
CA ARG A 162 1.56 -3.59 7.40
C ARG A 162 0.26 -3.13 6.76
N TRP A 163 0.33 -2.44 5.62
CA TRP A 163 -0.88 -2.03 4.88
C TRP A 163 -1.74 -3.25 4.51
N VAL A 164 -1.16 -4.27 3.88
CA VAL A 164 -1.89 -5.51 3.50
C VAL A 164 -2.56 -6.15 4.71
N SER A 165 -1.80 -6.29 5.81
CA SER A 165 -2.27 -6.94 7.03
C SER A 165 -3.44 -6.16 7.65
N ILE A 166 -3.34 -4.83 7.73
CA ILE A 166 -4.42 -3.98 8.25
C ILE A 166 -5.69 -4.14 7.42
N ILE A 167 -5.60 -4.10 6.08
CA ILE A 167 -6.78 -4.25 5.21
C ILE A 167 -7.46 -5.62 5.40
N CYS A 168 -6.67 -6.69 5.52
CA CYS A 168 -7.19 -8.02 5.78
C CYS A 168 -7.84 -8.13 7.17
N LEU A 169 -7.20 -7.57 8.20
CA LEU A 169 -7.70 -7.61 9.58
C LEU A 169 -8.94 -6.75 9.81
N PHE A 170 -9.07 -5.60 9.15
CA PHE A 170 -10.34 -4.86 9.11
C PHE A 170 -11.49 -5.75 8.60
N GLY A 171 -11.17 -6.62 7.65
CA GLY A 171 -12.10 -7.61 7.17
C GLY A 171 -12.48 -8.67 8.18
N PHE A 172 -11.49 -9.23 8.87
CA PHE A 172 -11.72 -10.17 9.95
C PHE A 172 -12.68 -9.63 11.01
N HIS A 173 -12.62 -8.33 11.31
CA HIS A 173 -13.54 -7.65 12.22
C HIS A 173 -14.91 -7.27 11.60
N GLY A 174 -15.16 -7.62 10.33
CA GLY A 174 -16.41 -7.36 9.62
C GLY A 174 -16.59 -5.91 9.17
N VAL A 175 -15.55 -5.07 9.25
CA VAL A 175 -15.63 -3.63 8.93
C VAL A 175 -15.94 -3.40 7.44
N LEU A 176 -15.50 -4.32 6.59
CA LEU A 176 -15.75 -4.30 5.14
C LEU A 176 -16.94 -5.18 4.71
N GLY A 177 -17.78 -5.60 5.65
CA GLY A 177 -18.94 -6.47 5.39
C GLY A 177 -18.64 -7.96 5.58
N GLU A 178 -19.71 -8.76 5.56
CA GLU A 178 -19.67 -10.19 5.87
C GLU A 178 -18.96 -11.01 4.79
N ASP A 179 -19.09 -10.64 3.51
CA ASP A 179 -18.40 -11.36 2.41
C ASP A 179 -16.88 -11.24 2.55
N TRP A 180 -16.41 -10.03 2.87
CA TRP A 180 -14.99 -9.78 3.11
C TRP A 180 -14.51 -10.36 4.44
N ARG A 181 -15.39 -10.61 5.43
CA ARG A 181 -14.99 -11.31 6.67
C ARG A 181 -14.48 -12.71 6.40
N VAL A 182 -15.07 -13.41 5.43
CA VAL A 182 -14.62 -14.75 5.00
C VAL A 182 -13.34 -14.64 4.20
N ILE A 183 -13.29 -13.73 3.22
CA ILE A 183 -12.17 -13.60 2.28
C ILE A 183 -10.92 -12.98 2.93
N GLY A 184 -11.09 -12.02 3.82
CA GLY A 184 -10.00 -11.28 4.46
C GLY A 184 -9.09 -12.15 5.31
N ALA A 185 -9.64 -13.21 5.92
CA ALA A 185 -8.85 -14.21 6.64
C ALA A 185 -7.95 -15.03 5.68
N ASP A 186 -8.50 -15.45 4.54
CA ASP A 186 -7.77 -16.22 3.52
C ASP A 186 -6.78 -15.35 2.71
N ALA A 187 -7.02 -14.03 2.65
CA ALA A 187 -6.18 -13.08 1.94
C ALA A 187 -4.96 -12.61 2.75
N LEU A 188 -4.92 -12.91 4.05
CA LEU A 188 -3.79 -12.55 4.92
C LEU A 188 -2.56 -13.39 4.53
N PRO A 189 -1.40 -12.77 4.19
CA PRO A 189 -0.20 -13.52 3.86
C PRO A 189 0.32 -14.38 5.02
N ASP A 190 0.89 -15.56 4.74
CA ASP A 190 1.52 -16.43 5.75
C ASP A 190 2.67 -15.74 6.50
N ASP A 191 3.32 -14.77 5.84
CA ASP A 191 4.39 -13.94 6.38
C ASP A 191 3.91 -12.56 6.83
N ALA A 192 2.61 -12.41 7.08
CA ALA A 192 2.02 -11.21 7.66
C ALA A 192 2.67 -10.90 9.01
N LEU A 193 3.03 -9.63 9.20
CA LEU A 193 3.62 -9.17 10.43
C LEU A 193 2.51 -8.85 11.44
N PRO A 194 2.76 -9.04 12.76
CA PRO A 194 1.91 -8.45 13.77
C PRO A 194 1.79 -6.95 13.50
N VAL A 195 0.55 -6.47 13.30
CA VAL A 195 0.32 -5.04 13.07
C VAL A 195 0.64 -4.29 14.35
N ARG A 196 1.78 -3.61 14.34
CA ARG A 196 2.12 -2.58 15.33
C ARG A 196 1.68 -1.24 14.79
N SER A 197 0.97 -0.49 15.62
CA SER A 197 0.64 0.90 15.29
C SER A 197 1.92 1.73 15.20
N LEU A 198 1.89 2.79 14.41
CA LEU A 198 2.97 3.77 14.46
C LEU A 198 3.02 4.40 15.87
N PRO A 199 4.19 4.82 16.37
CA PRO A 199 4.33 5.36 17.74
C PRO A 199 3.38 6.50 18.07
N GLU A 200 3.04 7.34 17.09
CA GLU A 200 2.10 8.45 17.22
C GLU A 200 0.62 8.04 17.26
N CYS A 201 0.32 6.76 17.04
CA CYS A 201 -1.02 6.19 16.93
C CYS A 201 -1.40 5.24 18.09
N GLU A 202 -0.53 5.04 19.08
CA GLU A 202 -0.76 4.19 20.27
C GLU A 202 -1.57 4.87 21.40
#